data_AF-A0A914KL98-F1
#
_entry.id   AF-A0A914KL98-F1
#
_cell.length_a   1.000
_cell.length_b   1.000
_cell.length_c   1.000
_cell.angle_alpha   90.00
_cell.angle_beta   90.00
_cell.angle_gamma   90.00
#
_symmetry.space_group_name_H-M   'P 1'
#
loop_
_entity.id
_entity.type
_entity.pdbx_description
1 polymer ?
#
loop_
_entity_poly.entity_id
_entity_poly.type
_entity_poly.pdbx_seq_one_letter_code
_entity_poly.pdbx_strand_id
1 'polypeptide(L)'
;MHTRAELFWRFLKRRLNRSAEVDRKKKDSEGTESNEVSGKNDLDDPLIDEQRDFESEEQREEYTVKMKKQREERDRKLDLVLNRSGLNTRMQELLGNYVLMEQYYMSNSVQKAISMDTVEDGALTSSLLDDVFFIVRKCIRRSISSSSIDCICAMLNNGVTLLETEFFKCISAPIKSGYPSSGWTTEAYQTAQSAYTAVLQQSKVVTDTSINSIEKQRNSFLIGLNNMRSSVECICTLKLGLAEDFEKYLSQITPLESKKLENAVSQLDDFTKRLEQHANLGIVKLCDAAIRTKLKSRFLIDFWMWGKTGF
;
A
#
# COMPACT_ATOMS: atom_id res chain seq x y z
N MET A 1 6.23 13.23 -25.22
CA MET A 1 5.25 13.82 -24.28
C MET A 1 3.89 13.62 -24.91
N HIS A 2 3.22 12.53 -24.60
CA HIS A 2 1.81 12.34 -25.00
C HIS A 2 0.91 12.73 -23.83
N THR A 3 -0.20 13.34 -24.20
CA THR A 3 -0.90 14.38 -23.45
C THR A 3 -2.25 13.87 -22.99
N ARG A 4 -2.88 14.58 -22.06
CA ARG A 4 -4.14 14.19 -21.40
C ARG A 4 -5.31 13.92 -22.36
N ALA A 5 -5.19 14.32 -23.63
CA ALA A 5 -6.04 13.91 -24.75
C ALA A 5 -5.94 12.42 -25.11
N GLU A 6 -4.76 11.79 -25.01
CA GLU A 6 -4.61 10.34 -25.12
C GLU A 6 -5.37 9.61 -24.02
N LEU A 7 -5.52 10.17 -22.83
CA LEU A 7 -6.33 9.55 -21.77
C LEU A 7 -7.80 9.48 -22.16
N PHE A 8 -8.32 10.56 -22.75
CA PHE A 8 -9.68 10.60 -23.30
C PHE A 8 -9.84 9.66 -24.50
N TRP A 9 -8.85 9.63 -25.40
CA TRP A 9 -8.85 8.73 -26.55
C TRP A 9 -8.65 7.27 -26.15
N ARG A 10 -7.88 6.94 -25.11
CA ARG A 10 -7.74 5.60 -24.52
C ARG A 10 -8.98 5.19 -23.78
N PHE A 11 -9.61 6.10 -23.04
CA PHE A 11 -10.89 5.86 -22.41
C PHE A 11 -11.97 5.56 -23.47
N LEU A 12 -12.07 6.38 -24.51
CA LEU A 12 -12.97 6.17 -25.66
C LEU A 12 -12.63 4.90 -26.42
N LYS A 13 -11.36 4.68 -26.77
CA LYS A 13 -10.88 3.51 -27.54
C LYS A 13 -11.03 2.23 -26.74
N ARG A 14 -10.85 2.21 -25.42
CA ARG A 14 -11.19 1.05 -24.57
C ARG A 14 -12.68 0.76 -24.59
N ARG A 15 -13.53 1.79 -24.56
CA ARG A 15 -14.99 1.62 -24.54
C ARG A 15 -15.53 1.19 -25.92
N LEU A 16 -14.98 1.77 -26.99
CA LEU A 16 -15.24 1.39 -28.38
C LEU A 16 -14.70 -0.02 -28.69
N ASN A 17 -13.48 -0.34 -28.28
CA ASN A 17 -12.90 -1.68 -28.45
C ASN A 17 -13.63 -2.73 -27.60
N ARG A 18 -14.09 -2.40 -26.38
CA ARG A 18 -14.97 -3.32 -25.62
C ARG A 18 -16.26 -3.62 -26.37
N SER A 19 -16.85 -2.63 -27.03
CA SER A 19 -18.03 -2.84 -27.88
C SER A 19 -17.68 -3.76 -29.06
N ALA A 20 -16.56 -3.49 -29.73
CA ALA A 20 -16.08 -4.31 -30.84
C ALA A 20 -15.67 -5.74 -30.43
N GLU A 21 -15.19 -5.94 -29.21
CA GLU A 21 -14.76 -7.23 -28.66
C GLU A 21 -15.95 -8.05 -28.14
N VAL A 22 -17.00 -7.39 -27.65
CA VAL A 22 -18.32 -7.99 -27.39
C VAL A 22 -19.01 -8.39 -28.70
N ASP A 23 -18.89 -7.57 -29.75
CA ASP A 23 -19.40 -7.89 -31.09
C ASP A 23 -18.59 -9.01 -31.78
N ARG A 24 -17.27 -9.08 -31.55
CA ARG A 24 -16.42 -10.21 -31.99
C ARG A 24 -16.77 -11.49 -31.25
N LYS A 25 -16.90 -11.47 -29.92
CA LYS A 25 -17.34 -12.67 -29.16
C LYS A 25 -18.75 -13.16 -29.53
N LYS A 26 -19.62 -12.27 -30.02
CA LYS A 26 -20.91 -12.63 -30.63
C LYS A 26 -20.78 -13.27 -32.02
N LYS A 27 -19.74 -12.94 -32.78
CA LYS A 27 -19.41 -13.56 -34.08
C LYS A 27 -18.63 -14.87 -33.91
N ASP A 28 -17.75 -14.96 -32.93
CA ASP A 28 -16.94 -16.16 -32.64
C ASP A 28 -17.78 -17.30 -32.05
N SER A 29 -19.00 -17.02 -31.58
CA SER A 29 -19.99 -18.04 -31.20
C SER A 29 -20.71 -18.67 -32.40
N GLU A 30 -20.51 -18.16 -33.63
CA GLU A 30 -21.14 -18.69 -34.85
C GLU A 30 -20.15 -19.15 -35.95
N GLY A 31 -18.84 -19.20 -35.73
CA GLY A 31 -17.95 -19.84 -36.72
C GLY A 31 -16.45 -19.73 -36.51
N THR A 32 -15.83 -20.91 -36.45
CA THR A 32 -14.45 -21.31 -36.79
C THR A 32 -13.27 -20.46 -36.30
N GLU A 33 -12.49 -21.09 -35.40
CA GLU A 33 -11.18 -20.65 -34.92
C GLU A 33 -10.19 -20.38 -36.07
N SER A 34 -9.71 -19.14 -36.15
CA SER A 34 -8.39 -18.84 -36.70
C SER A 34 -7.57 -18.06 -35.68
N ASN A 35 -6.49 -18.68 -35.23
CA ASN A 35 -5.44 -18.09 -34.41
C ASN A 35 -4.77 -16.94 -35.20
N GLU A 36 -4.99 -15.69 -34.78
CA GLU A 36 -4.15 -14.57 -35.19
C GLU A 36 -3.39 -14.00 -34.00
N VAL A 37 -2.07 -14.08 -34.14
CA VAL A 37 -1.06 -13.45 -33.29
C VAL A 37 -1.32 -11.94 -33.27
N SER A 38 -1.56 -11.39 -32.08
CA SER A 38 -1.65 -9.95 -31.81
C SER A 38 -0.27 -9.28 -31.96
N GLY A 39 0.23 -9.21 -33.19
CA GLY A 39 1.25 -8.24 -33.58
C GLY A 39 0.57 -6.90 -33.80
N LYS A 40 0.96 -5.86 -33.05
CA LYS A 40 0.68 -4.48 -33.46
C LYS A 40 1.48 -4.25 -34.74
N ASN A 41 0.85 -4.44 -35.89
CA ASN A 41 1.42 -4.04 -37.15
C ASN A 41 1.33 -2.51 -37.22
N ASP A 42 2.48 -1.84 -37.18
CA ASP A 42 2.63 -0.42 -37.49
C ASP A 42 2.27 -0.07 -38.96
N LEU A 43 1.75 -1.04 -39.73
CA LEU A 43 1.38 -0.98 -41.14
C LEU A 43 -0.11 -0.68 -41.39
N ASP A 44 -1.00 -0.81 -40.39
CA ASP A 44 -2.44 -0.53 -40.55
C ASP A 44 -2.78 0.96 -40.33
N ASP A 45 -2.08 1.88 -41.00
CA ASP A 45 -2.49 3.31 -41.01
C ASP A 45 -3.41 3.56 -42.22
N PRO A 46 -4.71 3.85 -42.03
CA PRO A 46 -5.67 4.07 -43.12
C PRO A 46 -5.37 5.28 -44.02
N LEU A 47 -4.32 6.06 -43.72
CA LEU A 47 -3.79 7.15 -44.55
C LEU A 47 -2.60 6.73 -45.42
N ILE A 48 -2.01 5.56 -45.18
CA ILE A 48 -0.99 4.99 -46.06
C ILE A 48 -1.72 4.34 -47.24
N ASP A 49 -1.73 5.08 -48.34
CA ASP A 49 -2.21 4.62 -49.64
C ASP A 49 -1.27 3.52 -50.18
N GLU A 50 -1.57 2.27 -49.83
CA GLU A 50 -0.79 1.09 -50.27
C GLU A 50 -0.86 0.86 -51.78
N GLN A 51 -1.85 1.45 -52.46
CA GLN A 51 -2.06 1.34 -53.91
C GLN A 51 -1.35 2.43 -54.71
N ARG A 52 -0.56 3.28 -54.06
CA ARG A 52 0.22 4.31 -54.73
C ARG A 52 1.44 3.68 -55.40
N ASP A 53 1.57 3.88 -56.71
CA ASP A 53 2.76 3.46 -57.45
C ASP A 53 3.98 4.28 -56.99
N PHE A 54 4.97 3.60 -56.41
CA PHE A 54 6.26 4.17 -56.03
C PHE A 54 7.31 3.73 -57.04
N GLU A 55 8.12 4.66 -57.56
CA GLU A 55 9.15 4.36 -58.57
C GLU A 55 10.42 3.78 -57.93
N SER A 56 10.60 3.95 -56.61
CA SER A 56 11.70 3.35 -55.84
C SER A 56 11.32 3.07 -54.38
N GLU A 57 12.07 2.19 -53.74
CA GLU A 57 11.88 1.87 -52.31
C GLU A 57 12.21 3.07 -51.40
N GLU A 58 13.17 3.91 -51.80
CA GLU A 58 13.49 5.18 -51.14
C GLU A 58 12.31 6.17 -51.16
N GLN A 59 11.58 6.27 -52.28
CA GLN A 59 10.39 7.12 -52.38
C GLN A 59 9.27 6.63 -51.46
N ARG A 60 9.14 5.32 -51.28
CA ARG A 60 8.16 4.71 -50.35
C ARG A 60 8.53 4.99 -48.89
N GLU A 61 9.81 4.87 -48.54
CA GLU A 61 10.31 5.24 -47.20
C GLU A 61 10.14 6.73 -46.92
N GLU A 62 10.48 7.61 -47.87
CA GLU A 62 10.30 9.05 -47.70
C GLU A 62 8.82 9.42 -47.52
N TYR A 63 7.93 8.78 -48.29
CA TYR A 63 6.48 8.98 -48.18
C TYR A 63 5.93 8.55 -46.81
N THR A 64 6.29 7.35 -46.35
CA THR A 64 5.85 6.84 -45.05
C THR A 64 6.37 7.70 -43.90
N VAL A 65 7.64 8.12 -43.95
CA VAL A 65 8.22 9.06 -42.97
C VAL A 65 7.51 10.42 -42.99
N LYS A 66 7.20 10.95 -44.18
CA LYS A 66 6.48 12.22 -44.34
C LYS A 66 5.05 12.14 -43.78
N MET A 67 4.33 11.07 -44.05
CA MET A 67 2.98 10.84 -43.52
C MET A 67 2.99 10.68 -42.00
N LYS A 68 3.94 9.91 -41.46
CA LYS A 68 4.13 9.77 -40.01
C LYS A 68 4.40 11.11 -39.34
N LYS A 69 5.26 11.95 -39.94
CA LYS A 69 5.56 13.30 -39.44
C LYS A 69 4.34 14.22 -39.49
N GLN A 70 3.53 14.16 -40.55
CA GLN A 70 2.29 14.94 -40.63
C GLN A 70 1.27 14.49 -39.58
N ARG A 71 1.15 13.18 -39.36
CA ARG A 71 0.30 12.61 -38.31
C ARG A 71 0.71 13.08 -36.92
N GLU A 72 2.00 12.98 -36.59
CA GLU A 72 2.55 13.48 -35.32
C GLU A 72 2.27 14.96 -35.10
N GLU A 73 2.37 15.78 -36.15
CA GLU A 73 2.06 17.21 -36.07
C GLU A 73 0.56 17.48 -35.86
N ARG A 74 -0.32 16.72 -36.52
CA ARG A 74 -1.77 16.81 -36.28
C ARG A 74 -2.13 16.39 -34.85
N ASP A 75 -1.54 15.31 -34.36
CA ASP A 75 -1.76 14.82 -32.99
C ASP A 75 -1.30 15.89 -31.98
N ARG A 76 -0.12 16.48 -32.17
CA ARG A 76 0.38 17.59 -31.33
C ARG A 76 -0.52 18.81 -31.33
N LYS A 77 -1.09 19.19 -32.49
CA LYS A 77 -2.04 20.31 -32.56
C LYS A 77 -3.33 20.00 -31.83
N LEU A 78 -3.88 18.80 -32.03
CA LEU A 78 -5.07 18.33 -31.32
C LEU A 78 -4.84 18.36 -29.80
N ASP A 79 -3.68 17.88 -29.36
CA ASP A 79 -3.25 17.88 -27.96
C ASP A 79 -3.21 19.28 -27.36
N LEU A 80 -2.62 20.25 -28.07
CA LEU A 80 -2.55 21.64 -27.61
C LEU A 80 -3.94 22.26 -27.46
N VAL A 81 -4.84 22.02 -28.41
CA VAL A 81 -6.21 22.52 -28.37
C VAL A 81 -6.99 21.87 -27.22
N LEU A 82 -6.88 20.55 -27.06
CA LEU A 82 -7.57 19.82 -25.98
C LEU A 82 -7.06 20.23 -24.61
N ASN A 83 -5.74 20.37 -24.42
CA ASN A 83 -5.18 20.78 -23.14
C ASN A 83 -5.59 22.19 -22.72
N ARG A 84 -5.81 23.09 -23.69
CA ARG A 84 -6.28 24.46 -23.45
C ARG A 84 -7.81 24.60 -23.47
N SER A 85 -8.53 23.53 -23.78
CA SER A 85 -9.99 23.55 -23.87
C SER A 85 -10.62 23.63 -22.48
N GLY A 86 -11.82 24.23 -22.40
CA GLY A 86 -12.63 24.21 -21.18
C GLY A 86 -13.00 22.79 -20.74
N LEU A 87 -13.07 21.82 -21.67
CA LEU A 87 -13.32 20.42 -21.35
C LEU A 87 -12.21 19.84 -20.46
N ASN A 88 -10.94 20.09 -20.79
CA ASN A 88 -9.83 19.63 -19.97
C ASN A 88 -9.86 20.30 -18.59
N THR A 89 -10.16 21.60 -18.51
CA THR A 89 -10.31 22.29 -17.22
C THR A 89 -11.38 21.61 -16.35
N ARG A 90 -12.56 21.33 -16.91
CA ARG A 90 -13.62 20.62 -16.18
C ARG A 90 -13.23 19.20 -15.78
N MET A 91 -12.47 18.49 -16.62
CA MET A 91 -11.95 17.17 -16.29
C MET A 91 -10.96 17.23 -15.11
N GLN A 92 -10.06 18.22 -15.07
CA GLN A 92 -9.13 18.39 -13.95
C GLN A 92 -9.88 18.75 -12.65
N GLU A 93 -10.88 19.62 -12.72
CA GLU A 93 -11.74 19.94 -11.57
C GLU A 93 -12.47 18.69 -11.04
N LEU A 94 -13.02 17.87 -11.94
CA LEU A 94 -13.68 16.62 -11.58
C LEU A 94 -12.71 15.63 -10.92
N LEU A 95 -11.51 15.47 -11.46
CA LEU A 95 -10.47 14.63 -10.86
C LEU A 95 -10.02 15.16 -9.50
N GLY A 96 -9.89 16.47 -9.33
CA GLY A 96 -9.58 17.10 -8.05
C GLY A 96 -10.65 16.79 -6.99
N ASN A 97 -11.92 16.97 -7.34
CA ASN A 97 -13.05 16.64 -6.47
C ASN A 97 -13.09 15.13 -6.15
N TYR A 98 -12.82 14.28 -7.13
CA TYR A 98 -12.73 12.83 -6.92
C TYR A 98 -11.65 12.48 -5.89
N VAL A 99 -10.44 13.02 -6.02
CA VAL A 99 -9.34 12.77 -5.07
C VAL A 99 -9.74 13.18 -3.65
N LEU A 100 -10.38 14.34 -3.47
CA LEU A 100 -10.86 14.79 -2.16
C LEU A 100 -11.89 13.84 -1.54
N MET A 101 -12.89 13.42 -2.31
CA MET A 101 -13.92 12.49 -1.84
C MET A 101 -13.34 11.11 -1.52
N GLU A 102 -12.47 10.61 -2.38
CA GLU A 102 -11.83 9.30 -2.22
C GLU A 102 -10.88 9.29 -1.02
N GLN A 103 -10.12 10.37 -0.81
CA GLN A 103 -9.29 10.57 0.38
C GLN A 103 -10.14 10.55 1.64
N TYR A 104 -11.24 11.32 1.67
CA TYR A 104 -12.15 11.34 2.82
C TYR A 104 -12.72 9.94 3.11
N TYR A 105 -13.15 9.22 2.08
CA TYR A 105 -13.62 7.84 2.22
C TYR A 105 -12.53 6.93 2.79
N MET A 106 -11.30 7.00 2.27
CA MET A 106 -10.17 6.18 2.70
C MET A 106 -9.85 6.44 4.18
N SER A 107 -9.72 7.71 4.58
CA SER A 107 -9.42 8.10 5.96
C SER A 107 -10.48 7.63 6.95
N ASN A 108 -11.77 7.87 6.68
CA ASN A 108 -12.84 7.44 7.58
C ASN A 108 -12.97 5.92 7.65
N SER A 109 -12.77 5.22 6.53
CA SER A 109 -12.81 3.75 6.50
C SER A 109 -11.69 3.15 7.34
N VAL A 110 -10.47 3.70 7.24
CA VAL A 110 -9.32 3.25 8.05
C VAL A 110 -9.53 3.59 9.53
N GLN A 111 -10.02 4.79 9.86
CA GLN A 111 -10.35 5.14 11.25
C GLN A 111 -11.40 4.19 11.84
N LYS A 112 -12.41 3.81 11.04
CA LYS A 112 -13.40 2.82 11.45
C LYS A 112 -12.76 1.44 11.65
N ALA A 113 -11.90 0.98 10.74
CA ALA A 113 -11.16 -0.27 10.89
C ALA A 113 -10.33 -0.28 12.18
N ILE A 114 -9.63 0.82 12.49
CA ILE A 114 -8.89 1.00 13.74
C ILE A 114 -9.81 0.91 14.96
N SER A 115 -11.01 1.51 14.91
CA SER A 115 -11.96 1.45 16.03
C SER A 115 -12.59 0.08 16.24
N MET A 116 -12.65 -0.73 15.18
CA MET A 116 -13.19 -2.09 15.17
C MET A 116 -12.10 -3.15 15.29
N ASP A 117 -10.86 -2.75 15.57
CA ASP A 117 -9.71 -3.64 15.65
C ASP A 117 -9.91 -4.70 16.72
N THR A 118 -9.66 -5.96 16.34
CA THR A 118 -9.78 -7.11 17.23
C THR A 118 -8.59 -8.03 17.06
N VAL A 119 -8.23 -8.69 18.16
CA VAL A 119 -7.24 -9.76 18.17
C VAL A 119 -7.99 -11.02 18.55
N GLU A 120 -8.03 -11.99 17.63
CA GLU A 120 -8.63 -13.29 17.89
C GLU A 120 -7.80 -14.08 18.90
N ASP A 121 -8.44 -14.98 19.66
CA ASP A 121 -7.75 -15.79 20.66
C ASP A 121 -6.68 -16.67 20.00
N GLY A 122 -5.44 -16.51 20.44
CA GLY A 122 -4.28 -17.22 19.89
C GLY A 122 -3.67 -16.58 18.64
N ALA A 123 -4.26 -15.51 18.10
CA ALA A 123 -3.67 -14.77 16.99
C ALA A 123 -2.42 -13.98 17.43
N LEU A 124 -1.43 -13.95 16.54
CA LEU A 124 -0.18 -13.22 16.77
C LEU A 124 -0.24 -11.76 16.28
N THR A 125 -1.23 -11.45 15.44
CA THR A 125 -1.45 -10.15 14.80
C THR A 125 -2.93 -9.75 14.91
N SER A 126 -3.18 -8.46 14.72
CA SER A 126 -4.53 -7.89 14.74
C SER A 126 -5.23 -7.97 13.39
N SER A 127 -6.57 -8.03 13.40
CA SER A 127 -7.39 -7.92 12.18
C SER A 127 -7.17 -6.59 11.43
N LEU A 128 -6.70 -5.56 12.14
CA LEU A 128 -6.33 -4.26 11.59
C LEU A 128 -5.47 -4.31 10.33
N LEU A 129 -4.51 -5.25 10.25
CA LEU A 129 -3.58 -5.32 9.13
C LEU A 129 -4.36 -5.56 7.83
N ASP A 130 -5.15 -6.63 7.79
CA ASP A 130 -5.90 -7.00 6.59
C ASP A 130 -6.90 -5.90 6.20
N ASP A 131 -7.62 -5.33 7.16
CA ASP A 131 -8.62 -4.30 6.91
C ASP A 131 -7.99 -3.02 6.32
N VAL A 132 -6.93 -2.49 6.94
CA VAL A 132 -6.30 -1.24 6.51
C VAL A 132 -5.66 -1.40 5.14
N PHE A 133 -4.88 -2.46 4.93
CA PHE A 133 -4.21 -2.70 3.65
C PHE A 133 -5.22 -2.99 2.53
N PHE A 134 -6.32 -3.68 2.84
CA PHE A 134 -7.42 -3.90 1.90
C PHE A 134 -8.08 -2.56 1.49
N ILE A 135 -8.42 -1.70 2.45
CA ILE A 135 -9.05 -0.40 2.19
C ILE A 135 -8.12 0.47 1.33
N VAL A 136 -6.84 0.56 1.68
CA VAL A 136 -5.85 1.36 0.94
C VAL A 136 -5.71 0.86 -0.49
N ARG A 137 -5.49 -0.45 -0.70
CA ARG A 137 -5.42 -1.04 -2.04
C ARG A 137 -6.69 -0.78 -2.84
N LYS A 138 -7.86 -0.93 -2.19
CA LYS A 138 -9.18 -0.75 -2.84
C LYS A 138 -9.37 0.66 -3.38
N CYS A 139 -8.99 1.69 -2.62
CA CYS A 139 -9.12 3.08 -3.04
C CYS A 139 -8.14 3.42 -4.17
N ILE A 140 -6.87 2.97 -4.06
CA ILE A 140 -5.88 3.15 -5.13
C ILE A 140 -6.34 2.46 -6.42
N ARG A 141 -6.80 1.21 -6.33
CA ARG A 141 -7.29 0.47 -7.50
C ARG A 141 -8.50 1.13 -8.15
N ARG A 142 -9.39 1.77 -7.36
CA ARG A 142 -10.52 2.53 -7.90
C ARG A 142 -10.03 3.72 -8.74
N SER A 143 -9.00 4.43 -8.26
CA SER A 143 -8.41 5.57 -8.96
C SER A 143 -7.85 5.22 -10.35
N ILE A 144 -7.46 3.96 -10.59
CA ILE A 144 -7.01 3.48 -11.91
C ILE A 144 -8.09 3.66 -12.99
N SER A 145 -9.36 3.59 -12.61
CA SER A 145 -10.49 3.80 -13.52
C SER A 145 -10.55 5.22 -14.09
N SER A 146 -9.93 6.20 -13.42
CA SER A 146 -9.79 7.56 -13.94
C SER A 146 -8.88 7.64 -15.17
N SER A 147 -8.05 6.61 -15.39
CA SER A 147 -6.96 6.59 -16.37
C SER A 147 -5.97 7.75 -16.23
N SER A 148 -6.02 8.53 -15.15
CA SER A 148 -5.12 9.65 -14.90
C SER A 148 -4.00 9.21 -13.96
N ILE A 149 -2.77 9.17 -14.47
CA ILE A 149 -1.58 8.82 -13.67
C ILE A 149 -1.40 9.80 -12.51
N ASP A 150 -1.64 11.10 -12.74
CA ASP A 150 -1.57 12.10 -11.68
C ASP A 150 -2.61 11.83 -10.56
N CYS A 151 -3.81 11.35 -10.91
CA CYS A 151 -4.84 10.95 -9.94
C CYS A 151 -4.44 9.70 -9.16
N ILE A 152 -3.85 8.71 -9.83
CA ILE A 152 -3.37 7.47 -9.20
C ILE A 152 -2.23 7.79 -8.22
N CYS A 153 -1.26 8.61 -8.65
CA CYS A 153 -0.19 9.11 -7.80
C CYS A 153 -0.72 9.88 -6.58
N ALA A 154 -1.70 10.76 -6.77
CA ALA A 154 -2.33 11.46 -5.65
C ALA A 154 -2.97 10.49 -4.64
N MET A 155 -3.68 9.47 -5.12
CA MET A 155 -4.28 8.46 -4.25
C MET A 155 -3.26 7.55 -3.56
N LEU A 156 -2.16 7.21 -4.24
CA LEU A 156 -1.02 6.50 -3.64
C LEU A 156 -0.42 7.31 -2.50
N ASN A 157 -0.11 8.58 -2.75
CA ASN A 157 0.48 9.47 -1.74
C ASN A 157 -0.45 9.66 -0.54
N ASN A 158 -1.76 9.78 -0.77
CA ASN A 158 -2.76 9.81 0.30
C ASN A 158 -2.76 8.51 1.12
N GLY A 159 -2.69 7.35 0.46
CA GLY A 159 -2.59 6.05 1.11
C GLY A 159 -1.32 5.91 1.96
N VAL A 160 -0.16 6.27 1.41
CA VAL A 160 1.12 6.25 2.14
C VAL A 160 1.06 7.18 3.34
N THR A 161 0.58 8.42 3.17
CA THR A 161 0.45 9.39 4.26
C THR A 161 -0.42 8.82 5.39
N LEU A 162 -1.54 8.18 5.06
CA LEU A 162 -2.44 7.55 6.03
C LEU A 162 -1.77 6.39 6.77
N LEU A 163 -0.96 5.59 6.06
CA LEU A 163 -0.18 4.50 6.64
C LEU A 163 0.90 5.03 7.61
N GLU A 164 1.62 6.09 7.23
CA GLU A 164 2.68 6.71 8.02
C GLU A 164 2.19 7.47 9.25
N THR A 165 0.93 7.90 9.23
CA THR A 165 0.33 8.72 10.29
C THR A 165 -0.59 7.88 11.17
N GLU A 166 -1.82 7.65 10.75
CA GLU A 166 -2.88 7.05 11.55
C GLU A 166 -2.59 5.59 11.87
N PHE A 167 -2.24 4.80 10.85
CA PHE A 167 -1.94 3.38 11.03
C PHE A 167 -0.67 3.17 11.88
N PHE A 168 0.43 3.83 11.52
CA PHE A 168 1.68 3.74 12.28
C PHE A 168 1.50 4.18 13.74
N LYS A 169 0.71 5.24 13.99
CA LYS A 169 0.39 5.68 15.35
C LYS A 169 -0.33 4.58 16.14
N CYS A 170 -1.29 3.89 15.52
CA CYS A 170 -2.02 2.79 16.14
C CYS A 170 -1.09 1.64 16.53
N ILE A 171 -0.34 1.08 15.58
CA ILE A 171 0.52 -0.09 15.83
C ILE A 171 1.74 0.23 16.72
N SER A 172 2.17 1.50 16.76
CA SER A 172 3.26 1.93 17.64
C SER A 172 2.81 2.22 19.08
N ALA A 173 1.51 2.41 19.34
CA ALA A 173 1.02 2.77 20.66
C ALA A 173 1.35 1.70 21.73
N PRO A 174 1.09 0.38 21.50
CA PRO A 174 1.45 -0.65 22.47
C PRO A 174 2.96 -0.73 22.75
N ILE A 175 3.79 -0.52 21.72
CA ILE A 175 5.26 -0.53 21.84
C ILE A 175 5.74 0.67 22.68
N LYS A 176 5.09 1.84 22.53
CA LYS A 176 5.40 3.06 23.29
C LYS A 176 5.00 2.93 24.76
N SER A 177 3.90 2.22 25.04
CA SER A 177 3.50 1.87 26.43
C SER A 177 4.50 0.97 27.14
N GLY A 178 5.39 0.32 26.38
CA GLY A 178 6.54 -0.41 26.90
C GLY A 178 6.19 -1.81 27.39
N TYR A 179 7.20 -2.67 27.37
CA TYR A 179 7.10 -4.01 27.93
C TYR A 179 7.25 -3.92 29.46
N PRO A 180 6.33 -4.49 30.26
CA PRO A 180 6.45 -4.45 31.71
C PRO A 180 7.64 -5.30 32.14
N SER A 181 8.70 -4.62 32.60
CA SER A 181 9.90 -5.26 33.17
C SER A 181 9.59 -5.71 34.58
N SER A 182 9.44 -7.02 34.78
CA SER A 182 9.39 -7.58 36.13
C SER A 182 10.80 -7.97 36.58
N GLY A 183 11.43 -7.08 37.35
CA GLY A 183 12.40 -7.55 38.33
C GLY A 183 11.65 -8.35 39.40
N TRP A 184 12.24 -9.45 39.90
CA TRP A 184 11.71 -10.23 41.02
C TRP A 184 11.27 -9.35 42.19
N THR A 185 12.01 -8.27 42.46
CA THR A 185 11.72 -7.31 43.52
C THR A 185 10.44 -6.51 43.28
N THR A 186 10.17 -6.08 42.05
CA THR A 186 8.98 -5.28 41.72
C THR A 186 7.72 -6.13 41.71
N GLU A 187 7.78 -7.35 41.15
CA GLU A 187 6.68 -8.32 41.21
C GLU A 187 6.39 -8.71 42.67
N ALA A 188 7.41 -8.97 43.49
CA ALA A 188 7.23 -9.28 44.90
C ALA A 188 6.68 -8.09 45.70
N TYR A 189 7.14 -6.86 45.43
CA TYR A 189 6.68 -5.66 46.15
C TYR A 189 5.24 -5.30 45.76
N GLN A 190 4.87 -5.35 44.48
CA GLN A 190 3.49 -5.14 44.04
C GLN A 190 2.57 -6.25 44.51
N THR A 191 3.02 -7.51 44.51
CA THR A 191 2.24 -8.63 45.05
C THR A 191 2.03 -8.46 46.56
N ALA A 192 3.07 -8.08 47.31
CA ALA A 192 2.97 -7.81 48.74
C ALA A 192 2.07 -6.60 49.05
N GLN A 193 2.17 -5.51 48.28
CA GLN A 193 1.35 -4.31 48.45
C GLN A 193 -0.12 -4.55 48.07
N SER A 194 -0.37 -5.34 47.02
CA SER A 194 -1.72 -5.75 46.61
C SER A 194 -2.33 -6.73 47.60
N ALA A 195 -1.55 -7.68 48.13
CA ALA A 195 -1.97 -8.58 49.21
C ALA A 195 -2.29 -7.79 50.49
N TYR A 196 -1.48 -6.80 50.85
CA TYR A 196 -1.73 -5.92 51.99
C TYR A 196 -3.06 -5.15 51.84
N THR A 197 -3.31 -4.59 50.65
CA THR A 197 -4.54 -3.84 50.36
C THR A 197 -5.77 -4.77 50.33
N ALA A 198 -5.63 -5.99 49.80
CA ALA A 198 -6.68 -7.01 49.78
C ALA A 198 -7.06 -7.48 51.20
N VAL A 199 -6.07 -7.61 52.10
CA VAL A 199 -6.28 -7.92 53.52
C VAL A 199 -7.00 -6.78 54.25
N LEU A 200 -6.64 -5.53 53.97
CA LEU A 200 -7.32 -4.35 54.53
C LEU A 200 -8.76 -4.16 54.03
N GLN A 201 -9.06 -4.54 52.78
CA GLN A 201 -10.37 -4.33 52.15
C GLN A 201 -11.30 -5.56 52.20
N GLN A 202 -10.92 -6.66 52.87
CA GLN A 202 -11.67 -7.93 52.90
C GLN A 202 -12.18 -8.38 51.50
N SER A 203 -11.43 -8.07 50.45
CA SER A 203 -11.87 -8.26 49.07
C SER A 203 -10.88 -9.16 48.34
N LYS A 204 -11.28 -10.42 48.12
CA LYS A 204 -10.52 -11.49 47.47
C LYS A 204 -10.20 -11.25 45.97
N VAL A 205 -10.52 -10.07 45.44
CA VAL A 205 -10.60 -9.77 43.98
C VAL A 205 -9.38 -9.00 43.44
N VAL A 206 -8.52 -8.47 44.32
CA VAL A 206 -7.45 -7.52 43.92
C VAL A 206 -6.24 -8.20 43.25
N THR A 207 -5.91 -9.45 43.60
CA THR A 207 -4.72 -10.15 43.06
C THR A 207 -4.85 -10.58 41.60
N ASP A 208 -6.02 -11.10 41.19
CA ASP A 208 -6.24 -11.55 39.82
C ASP A 208 -6.30 -10.37 38.85
N THR A 209 -6.83 -9.23 39.28
CA THR A 209 -7.00 -8.04 38.43
C THR A 209 -5.65 -7.43 38.02
N SER A 210 -4.67 -7.37 38.92
CA SER A 210 -3.34 -6.81 38.63
C SER A 210 -2.47 -7.73 37.77
N ILE A 211 -2.50 -9.05 38.00
CA ILE A 211 -1.75 -10.02 37.20
C ILE A 211 -2.28 -10.05 35.76
N ASN A 212 -3.61 -10.10 35.60
CA ASN A 212 -4.26 -10.03 34.29
C ASN A 212 -3.95 -8.71 33.56
N SER A 213 -3.81 -7.59 34.27
CA SER A 213 -3.44 -6.30 33.67
C SER A 213 -2.00 -6.29 33.12
N ILE A 214 -1.05 -6.91 33.81
CA ILE A 214 0.35 -6.99 33.36
C ILE A 214 0.46 -7.93 32.16
N GLU A 215 -0.20 -9.09 32.21
CA GLU A 215 -0.24 -10.03 31.07
C GLU A 215 -0.90 -9.41 29.85
N LYS A 216 -2.00 -8.66 30.03
CA LYS A 216 -2.63 -7.90 28.95
C LYS A 216 -1.67 -6.88 28.33
N GLN A 217 -0.87 -6.18 29.15
CA GLN A 217 0.14 -5.25 28.64
C GLN A 217 1.27 -5.97 27.89
N ARG A 218 1.76 -7.12 28.40
CA ARG A 218 2.75 -7.96 27.70
C ARG A 218 2.22 -8.41 26.34
N ASN A 219 1.01 -8.96 26.31
CA ASN A 219 0.38 -9.43 25.08
C ASN A 219 0.18 -8.27 24.09
N SER A 220 -0.33 -7.12 24.56
CA SER A 220 -0.50 -5.93 23.72
C SER A 220 0.82 -5.45 23.11
N PHE A 221 1.92 -5.44 23.88
CA PHE A 221 3.24 -5.10 23.37
C PHE A 221 3.72 -6.08 22.29
N LEU A 222 3.57 -7.40 22.55
CA LEU A 222 4.00 -8.44 21.61
C LEU A 222 3.18 -8.40 20.31
N ILE A 223 1.86 -8.25 20.40
CA ILE A 223 0.98 -8.08 19.25
C ILE A 223 1.36 -6.81 18.46
N GLY A 224 1.60 -5.68 19.14
CA GLY A 224 2.05 -4.44 18.48
C GLY A 224 3.37 -4.63 17.73
N LEU A 225 4.31 -5.36 18.31
CA LEU A 225 5.60 -5.66 17.68
C LEU A 225 5.46 -6.60 16.49
N ASN A 226 4.62 -7.64 16.60
CA ASN A 226 4.29 -8.54 15.50
C ASN A 226 3.59 -7.78 14.37
N ASN A 227 2.59 -6.95 14.69
CA ASN A 227 1.90 -6.10 13.71
C ASN A 227 2.88 -5.21 12.97
N MET A 228 3.83 -4.57 13.67
CA MET A 228 4.88 -3.75 13.06
C MET A 228 5.72 -4.55 12.07
N ARG A 229 6.08 -5.79 12.41
CA ARG A 229 6.88 -6.67 11.55
C ARG A 229 6.06 -7.20 10.36
N SER A 230 4.87 -7.73 10.60
CA SER A 230 3.96 -8.24 9.57
C SER A 230 3.51 -7.14 8.60
N SER A 231 3.44 -5.89 9.05
CA SER A 231 3.14 -4.75 8.17
C SER A 231 4.15 -4.59 7.03
N VAL A 232 5.41 -5.02 7.22
CA VAL A 232 6.43 -5.02 6.15
C VAL A 232 6.02 -5.98 5.03
N GLU A 233 5.55 -7.17 5.39
CA GLU A 233 5.05 -8.15 4.42
C GLU A 233 3.76 -7.65 3.76
N CYS A 234 2.83 -7.07 4.52
CA CYS A 234 1.61 -6.46 3.97
C CYS A 234 1.91 -5.35 2.95
N ILE A 235 2.92 -4.50 3.20
CA ILE A 235 3.37 -3.48 2.23
C ILE A 235 3.94 -4.14 0.98
N CYS A 236 4.75 -5.20 1.12
CA CYS A 236 5.27 -5.94 -0.02
C CYS A 236 4.14 -6.51 -0.89
N THR A 237 3.15 -7.16 -0.27
CA THR A 237 1.95 -7.68 -0.95
C THR A 237 1.13 -6.55 -1.59
N LEU A 238 0.99 -5.40 -0.92
CA LEU A 238 0.33 -4.23 -1.49
C LEU A 238 1.06 -3.74 -2.75
N LYS A 239 2.39 -3.60 -2.70
CA LYS A 239 3.20 -3.15 -3.84
C LYS A 239 3.09 -4.09 -5.03
N LEU A 240 3.25 -5.39 -4.80
CA LEU A 240 3.11 -6.42 -5.84
C LEU A 240 1.71 -6.38 -6.45
N GLY A 241 0.69 -6.34 -5.60
CA GLY A 241 -0.69 -6.28 -6.05
C GLY A 241 -1.02 -5.01 -6.86
N LEU A 242 -0.41 -3.86 -6.49
CA LEU A 242 -0.55 -2.62 -7.26
C LEU A 242 0.19 -2.70 -8.60
N ALA A 243 1.38 -3.31 -8.65
CA ALA A 243 2.12 -3.50 -9.89
C ALA A 243 1.32 -4.37 -10.89
N GLU A 244 0.74 -5.48 -10.41
CA GLU A 244 -0.18 -6.32 -11.20
C GLU A 244 -1.40 -5.53 -11.69
N ASP A 245 -2.02 -4.73 -10.81
CA ASP A 245 -3.15 -3.89 -11.18
C ASP A 245 -2.76 -2.85 -12.24
N PHE A 246 -1.56 -2.26 -12.15
CA PHE A 246 -1.05 -1.33 -13.16
C PHE A 246 -0.80 -2.00 -14.49
N GLU A 247 -0.10 -3.13 -14.53
CA GLU A 247 0.15 -3.87 -15.77
C GLU A 247 -1.15 -4.28 -16.47
N LYS A 248 -2.12 -4.77 -15.69
CA LYS A 248 -3.41 -5.25 -16.19
C LYS A 248 -4.30 -4.13 -16.73
N TYR A 249 -4.36 -2.99 -16.03
CA TYR A 249 -5.37 -1.96 -16.28
C TYR A 249 -4.81 -0.69 -16.94
N LEU A 250 -3.49 -0.49 -16.97
CA LEU A 250 -2.84 0.66 -17.59
C LEU A 250 -2.14 0.25 -18.90
N SER A 251 -2.93 0.12 -19.96
CA SER A 251 -2.42 -0.02 -21.33
C SER A 251 -1.74 1.27 -21.81
N GLN A 252 -0.54 1.15 -22.39
CA GLN A 252 0.22 2.21 -23.09
C GLN A 252 0.85 3.31 -22.18
N ILE A 253 1.25 3.04 -20.95
CA ILE A 253 1.92 4.04 -20.10
C ILE A 253 3.19 4.57 -20.78
N THR A 254 3.40 5.89 -20.80
CA THR A 254 4.66 6.47 -21.30
C THR A 254 5.80 6.24 -20.30
N PRO A 255 7.09 6.23 -20.74
CA PRO A 255 8.20 6.06 -19.81
C PRO A 255 8.24 7.10 -18.68
N LEU A 256 7.79 8.33 -18.96
CA LEU A 256 7.69 9.39 -17.96
C LEU A 256 6.61 9.10 -16.91
N GLU A 257 5.45 8.62 -17.35
CA GLU A 257 4.35 8.24 -16.45
C GLU A 257 4.69 6.99 -15.62
N SER A 258 5.39 6.02 -16.21
CA SER A 258 5.92 4.87 -15.47
C SER A 258 6.82 5.34 -14.35
N LYS A 259 7.76 6.25 -14.65
CA LYS A 259 8.65 6.83 -13.65
C LYS A 259 7.92 7.60 -12.55
N LYS A 260 6.83 8.32 -12.87
CA LYS A 260 5.99 8.98 -11.85
C LYS A 260 5.34 7.95 -10.92
N LEU A 261 4.85 6.85 -11.48
CA LEU A 261 4.19 5.80 -10.74
C LEU A 261 5.19 5.04 -9.86
N GLU A 262 6.35 4.71 -10.39
CA GLU A 262 7.48 4.11 -9.66
C GLU A 262 7.90 5.00 -8.49
N ASN A 263 8.05 6.31 -8.70
CA ASN A 263 8.37 7.26 -7.63
C ASN A 263 7.27 7.36 -6.57
N ALA A 264 5.99 7.21 -6.94
CA ALA A 264 4.90 7.21 -5.97
C ALA A 264 4.89 5.91 -5.15
N VAL A 265 5.14 4.77 -5.81
CA VAL A 265 5.23 3.44 -5.17
C VAL A 265 6.48 3.33 -4.28
N SER A 266 7.58 3.99 -4.63
CA SER A 266 8.82 3.93 -3.85
C SER A 266 8.68 4.56 -2.45
N GLN A 267 7.69 5.42 -2.21
CA GLN A 267 7.42 5.94 -0.87
C GLN A 267 7.02 4.81 0.11
N LEU A 268 6.45 3.72 -0.38
CA LEU A 268 6.19 2.52 0.42
C LEU A 268 7.49 1.84 0.88
N ASP A 269 8.58 1.94 0.12
CA ASP A 269 9.89 1.42 0.52
C ASP A 269 10.48 2.21 1.68
N ASP A 270 10.33 3.53 1.66
CA ASP A 270 10.80 4.38 2.76
C ASP A 270 9.98 4.14 4.04
N PHE A 271 8.66 3.97 3.91
CA PHE A 271 7.83 3.55 5.03
C PHE A 271 8.21 2.15 5.56
N THR A 272 8.54 1.21 4.66
CA THR A 272 9.00 -0.13 5.03
C THR A 272 10.26 -0.08 5.89
N LYS A 273 11.29 0.65 5.45
CA LYS A 273 12.54 0.83 6.21
C LYS A 273 12.27 1.41 7.60
N ARG A 274 11.33 2.35 7.69
CA ARG A 274 10.93 2.96 8.96
C ARG A 274 10.26 1.95 9.88
N LEU A 275 9.35 1.12 9.38
CA LEU A 275 8.72 0.04 10.16
C LEU A 275 9.77 -0.95 10.67
N GLU A 276 10.72 -1.36 9.82
CA GLU A 276 11.79 -2.27 10.21
C GLU A 276 12.68 -1.68 11.31
N GLN A 277 13.07 -0.42 11.18
CA GLN A 277 13.84 0.28 12.21
C GLN A 277 13.08 0.31 13.54
N HIS A 278 11.78 0.64 13.52
CA HIS A 278 10.95 0.68 14.72
C HIS A 278 10.72 -0.71 15.33
N ALA A 279 10.54 -1.75 14.51
CA ALA A 279 10.44 -3.13 14.96
C ALA A 279 11.74 -3.57 15.65
N ASN A 280 12.90 -3.29 15.04
CA ASN A 280 14.21 -3.61 15.62
C ASN A 280 14.41 -2.91 16.97
N LEU A 281 14.06 -1.63 17.08
CA LEU A 281 14.09 -0.90 18.35
C LEU A 281 13.14 -1.52 19.39
N GLY A 282 11.95 -1.97 18.98
CA GLY A 282 11.02 -2.69 19.83
C GLY A 282 11.58 -4.01 20.37
N ILE A 283 12.26 -4.78 19.52
CA ILE A 283 12.94 -6.03 19.90
C ILE A 283 14.04 -5.75 20.92
N VAL A 284 14.88 -4.73 20.71
CA VAL A 284 15.93 -4.36 21.67
C VAL A 284 15.33 -4.02 23.04
N LYS A 285 14.26 -3.22 23.07
CA LYS A 285 13.55 -2.89 24.32
C LYS A 285 12.98 -4.13 25.01
N LEU A 286 12.42 -5.06 24.24
CA LEU A 286 11.92 -6.33 24.76
C LEU A 286 13.06 -7.14 25.40
N CYS A 287 14.19 -7.29 24.71
CA CYS A 287 15.35 -8.01 25.22
C CYS A 287 15.91 -7.38 26.51
N ASP A 288 15.99 -6.05 26.56
CA ASP A 288 16.45 -5.35 27.76
C ASP A 288 15.50 -5.52 28.95
N ALA A 289 14.19 -5.49 28.71
CA ALA A 289 13.19 -5.63 29.76
C ALA A 289 12.97 -7.08 30.23
N ALA A 290 13.00 -8.06 29.31
CA ALA A 290 12.62 -9.45 29.59
C ALA A 290 13.82 -10.37 29.86
N ILE A 291 14.94 -10.16 29.17
CA ILE A 291 16.09 -11.08 29.18
C ILE A 291 17.22 -10.53 30.05
N ARG A 292 17.61 -9.26 29.86
CA ARG A 292 18.75 -8.66 30.58
C ARG A 292 18.49 -8.55 32.08
N THR A 293 17.25 -8.25 32.48
CA THR A 293 16.82 -8.21 33.89
C THR A 293 16.97 -9.58 34.57
N LYS A 294 16.55 -10.65 33.89
CA LYS A 294 16.67 -12.03 34.40
C LYS A 294 18.12 -12.51 34.50
N LEU A 295 18.95 -12.19 33.51
CA LEU A 295 20.38 -12.52 33.53
C LEU A 295 21.12 -11.80 34.66
N LYS A 296 20.92 -10.48 34.80
CA LYS A 296 21.54 -9.71 35.90
C LYS A 296 21.14 -10.26 37.26
N SER A 297 19.86 -10.58 37.47
CA SER A 297 19.39 -11.18 38.71
C SER A 297 20.11 -12.49 39.00
N ARG A 298 20.29 -13.34 38.00
CA ARG A 298 20.92 -14.65 38.16
C ARG A 298 22.42 -14.57 38.45
N PHE A 299 23.16 -13.74 37.72
CA PHE A 299 24.59 -13.52 37.97
C PHE A 299 24.86 -12.88 39.34
N LEU A 300 24.00 -11.97 39.82
CA LEU A 300 24.10 -11.41 41.17
C LEU A 300 23.87 -12.47 42.25
N ILE A 301 22.93 -13.39 42.05
CA ILE A 301 22.66 -14.50 42.97
C ILE A 301 23.86 -15.47 43.00
N ASP A 302 24.40 -15.82 41.83
CA ASP A 302 25.56 -16.74 41.74
C ASP A 302 26.81 -16.12 42.38
N PHE A 303 27.04 -14.81 42.19
CA PHE A 303 28.12 -14.07 42.85
C PHE A 303 27.95 -14.01 44.38
N TRP A 304 26.72 -13.80 44.87
CA TRP A 304 26.41 -13.82 46.31
C TRP A 304 26.53 -15.22 46.93
N MET A 305 26.12 -16.26 46.20
CA MET A 305 26.24 -17.66 46.62
C MET A 305 27.71 -18.06 46.74
N TRP A 306 28.54 -17.66 45.77
CA TRP A 306 29.97 -17.97 45.78
C TRP A 306 30.72 -17.25 46.92
N GLY A 307 30.32 -16.01 47.25
CA GLY A 307 30.84 -15.27 48.40
C GLY A 307 30.42 -15.81 49.78
N LYS A 308 29.36 -16.63 49.86
CA LYS A 308 28.92 -17.29 51.11
C LYS A 308 29.51 -18.69 51.31
N THR A 309 29.96 -19.35 50.25
CA THR A 309 30.62 -20.67 50.32
C THR A 309 32.14 -20.58 50.45
N GLY A 310 32.69 -19.37 50.51
CA GLY A 310 34.12 -19.11 50.73
C GLY A 310 34.39 -18.62 52.15
N PHE A 311 34.14 -19.47 53.16
CA PHE A 311 34.81 -19.52 54.46
C PHE A 311 34.60 -20.90 55.09
#